data_AF-A0A5C9CJ46-F1
#
_entry.id   AF-A0A5C9CJ46-F1
#
_cell.length_a   1.000
_cell.length_b   1.000
_cell.length_c   1.000
_cell.angle_alpha   90.00
_cell.angle_beta   90.00
_cell.angle_gamma   90.00
#
_symmetry.space_group_name_H-M   'P 1'
#
loop_
_entity.id
_entity.type
_entity.pdbx_description
1 polymer ?
#
loop_
_entity_poly.entity_id
_entity_poly.type
_entity_poly.pdbx_seq_one_letter_code
_entity_poly.pdbx_strand_id
1 'polypeptide(L)'
;MRLKQMPPADFEARLKYLPTGGDQWKSVGLSFDVTAEGNEILAYASSYAGGPKSQIAFKQGGNYVYPPNAVQSRKLDLDQPHEIVLRARGTLLNMSVDGEHSIAFRLPTNLPRQRGFLEVIAFDAKVEFVAFELKALPADTKLVEAEAPKPMPAAPASLPVDQAQLGVTIAEKEVKSADAQLISIEARAVALVPHEAQAAKELAIAASKSERILAASRADEEVSRAELALLQAAADKKPDVEKKLVAAKAAFEAAQKAIDTPSETFTPLPGAKKTQEDYQNRNAGTPYPTTSTGRRTAFAKWLTDPRHPLPARVAVNHIWARHMGKPLVPTVFDFGRKGTPPTHPELLDWVAVELVENGWSMKHIHRLIVTSQTYRLSSSSAGAAEATVAAAPILTTASTGG
;
A
#
# COMPACT_ATOMS: atom_id res chain seq x y z
N MET A 1 -0.07 -7.16 10.78
CA MET A 1 0.98 -6.80 11.76
C MET A 1 1.02 -7.88 12.84
N ARG A 2 2.17 -8.43 13.18
CA ARG A 2 2.30 -9.56 14.14
C ARG A 2 2.92 -9.12 15.48
N LEU A 3 2.41 -9.62 16.60
CA LEU A 3 3.04 -9.44 17.91
C LEU A 3 4.35 -10.22 18.00
N LYS A 4 5.37 -9.59 18.60
CA LYS A 4 6.67 -10.26 18.87
C LYS A 4 6.58 -11.30 19.98
N GLN A 5 5.71 -11.06 20.96
CA GLN A 5 5.49 -11.95 22.09
C GLN A 5 4.26 -12.80 21.86
N MET A 6 4.29 -14.03 22.38
CA MET A 6 3.13 -14.90 22.36
C MET A 6 2.01 -14.33 23.24
N PRO A 7 0.76 -14.30 22.76
CA PRO A 7 -0.38 -13.87 23.58
C PRO A 7 -0.63 -14.88 24.72
N PRO A 8 -1.30 -14.45 25.80
CA PRO A 8 -1.89 -15.38 26.77
C PRO A 8 -2.82 -16.39 26.07
N ALA A 9 -2.97 -17.60 26.61
CA ALA A 9 -3.87 -18.61 26.05
C ALA A 9 -5.34 -18.12 26.04
N ASP A 10 -5.76 -17.57 27.19
CA ASP A 10 -7.02 -16.88 27.36
C ASP A 10 -6.76 -15.38 27.46
N PHE A 11 -7.37 -14.60 26.57
CA PHE A 11 -7.05 -13.19 26.41
C PHE A 11 -8.29 -12.33 26.10
N GLU A 12 -8.15 -11.03 26.36
CA GLU A 12 -8.98 -9.97 25.80
C GLU A 12 -8.09 -9.06 24.94
N ALA A 13 -8.42 -8.95 23.67
CA ALA A 13 -7.76 -8.08 22.71
C ALA A 13 -8.74 -6.99 22.26
N ARG A 14 -8.35 -5.72 22.40
CA ARG A 14 -9.12 -4.55 21.94
C ARG A 14 -8.38 -3.90 20.79
N LEU A 15 -9.09 -3.65 19.70
CA LEU A 15 -8.58 -3.02 18.50
C LEU A 15 -9.48 -1.85 18.12
N LYS A 16 -8.95 -0.63 18.21
CA LYS A 16 -9.59 0.59 17.70
C LYS A 16 -8.99 0.94 16.35
N TYR A 17 -9.85 1.18 15.36
CA TYR A 17 -9.43 1.46 13.99
C TYR A 17 -10.39 2.43 13.31
N LEU A 18 -9.90 3.09 12.27
CA LEU A 18 -10.64 4.04 11.43
C LEU A 18 -10.53 3.58 9.96
N PRO A 19 -11.56 2.95 9.39
CA PRO A 19 -11.55 2.55 7.99
C PRO A 19 -11.81 3.76 7.08
N THR A 20 -10.94 4.04 6.13
CA THR A 20 -11.00 5.20 5.21
C THR A 20 -11.26 4.81 3.76
N GLY A 21 -11.32 3.51 3.45
CA GLY A 21 -11.61 3.02 2.09
C GLY A 21 -11.25 1.54 1.88
N GLY A 22 -11.16 1.13 0.61
CA GLY A 22 -10.90 -0.24 0.16
C GLY A 22 -11.79 -0.58 -1.05
N ASP A 23 -11.50 -1.66 -1.77
CA ASP A 23 -12.15 -1.92 -3.06
C ASP A 23 -13.53 -2.55 -2.81
N GLN A 24 -13.57 -3.80 -2.35
CA GLN A 24 -14.79 -4.55 -2.10
C GLN A 24 -15.02 -4.74 -0.60
N TRP A 25 -14.20 -5.54 0.08
CA TRP A 25 -14.54 -6.16 1.37
C TRP A 25 -14.32 -5.27 2.59
N LYS A 26 -13.29 -4.41 2.58
CA LYS A 26 -13.02 -3.43 3.64
C LYS A 26 -13.01 -4.08 5.03
N SER A 27 -12.29 -5.21 5.15
CA SER A 27 -12.30 -6.05 6.35
C SER A 27 -11.12 -5.71 7.25
N VAL A 28 -11.39 -5.53 8.55
CA VAL A 28 -10.38 -5.24 9.57
C VAL A 28 -10.61 -6.15 10.78
N GLY A 29 -9.55 -6.67 11.39
CA GLY A 29 -9.71 -7.58 12.52
C GLY A 29 -8.42 -8.10 13.14
N LEU A 30 -8.55 -9.26 13.77
CA LEU A 30 -7.50 -9.97 14.47
C LEU A 30 -7.41 -11.40 13.94
N SER A 31 -6.19 -11.88 13.70
CA SER A 31 -5.89 -13.29 13.52
C SER A 31 -5.14 -13.79 14.75
N PHE A 32 -5.47 -14.97 15.27
CA PHE A 32 -4.83 -15.55 16.44
C PHE A 32 -4.68 -17.07 16.29
N ASP A 33 -3.88 -17.67 17.17
CA ASP A 33 -3.39 -19.05 17.01
C ASP A 33 -2.67 -19.26 15.69
N VAL A 34 -1.97 -18.22 15.20
CA VAL A 34 -1.23 -18.27 13.95
C VAL A 34 0.02 -19.13 14.15
N THR A 35 0.07 -20.29 13.49
CA THR A 35 1.20 -21.25 13.60
C THR A 35 2.08 -21.26 12.34
N ALA A 36 3.24 -21.93 12.41
CA ALA A 36 4.15 -22.07 11.27
C ALA A 36 3.54 -22.91 10.14
N GLU A 37 2.63 -23.83 10.48
CA GLU A 37 1.87 -24.68 9.56
C GLU A 37 0.73 -23.92 8.85
N GLY A 38 0.56 -22.63 9.17
CA GLY A 38 -0.44 -21.76 8.54
C GLY A 38 -1.85 -21.92 9.09
N ASN A 39 -2.03 -22.58 10.23
CA ASN A 39 -3.28 -22.58 10.98
C ASN A 39 -3.53 -21.17 11.51
N GLU A 40 -4.77 -20.71 11.46
CA GLU A 40 -5.18 -19.46 12.10
C GLU A 40 -6.69 -19.41 12.34
N ILE A 41 -7.07 -18.62 13.32
CA ILE A 41 -8.46 -18.24 13.59
C ILE A 41 -8.57 -16.74 13.38
N LEU A 42 -9.51 -16.35 12.54
CA LEU A 42 -9.72 -14.97 12.10
C LEU A 42 -11.01 -14.43 12.72
N ALA A 43 -10.95 -13.26 13.35
CA ALA A 43 -12.12 -12.53 13.83
C ALA A 43 -12.08 -11.11 13.26
N TYR A 44 -13.05 -10.74 12.44
CA TYR A 44 -13.02 -9.48 11.70
C TYR A 44 -14.39 -8.83 11.56
N ALA A 45 -14.36 -7.54 11.25
CA ALA A 45 -15.50 -6.72 10.88
C ALA A 45 -15.29 -6.18 9.46
N SER A 46 -16.33 -6.16 8.64
CA SER A 46 -16.29 -5.81 7.22
C SER A 46 -17.31 -4.72 6.93
N SER A 47 -16.83 -3.60 6.38
CA SER A 47 -17.68 -2.49 5.89
C SER A 47 -18.13 -2.69 4.44
N TYR A 48 -18.32 -3.94 4.00
CA TYR A 48 -18.78 -4.25 2.65
C TYR A 48 -20.17 -3.66 2.39
N ALA A 49 -20.29 -2.84 1.34
CA ALA A 49 -21.54 -2.14 1.02
C ALA A 49 -22.73 -3.07 0.74
N GLY A 50 -22.47 -4.27 0.21
CA GLY A 50 -23.50 -5.28 -0.07
C GLY A 50 -23.95 -6.09 1.15
N GLY A 51 -23.43 -5.82 2.34
CA GLY A 51 -23.79 -6.54 3.57
C GLY A 51 -22.72 -6.43 4.64
N PRO A 52 -22.65 -5.31 5.38
CA PRO A 52 -21.64 -5.12 6.41
C PRO A 52 -21.91 -6.08 7.57
N LYS A 53 -20.84 -6.66 8.10
CA LYS A 53 -20.93 -7.78 9.02
C LYS A 53 -19.70 -7.91 9.88
N SER A 54 -19.88 -8.61 10.99
CA SER A 54 -18.79 -9.17 11.77
C SER A 54 -18.77 -10.68 11.60
N GLN A 55 -17.60 -11.29 11.59
CA GLN A 55 -17.45 -12.71 11.28
C GLN A 55 -16.21 -13.32 11.96
N ILE A 56 -16.35 -14.56 12.43
CA ILE A 56 -15.23 -15.41 12.83
C ILE A 56 -15.09 -16.54 11.81
N ALA A 57 -13.88 -16.80 11.35
CA ALA A 57 -13.52 -17.87 10.43
C ALA A 57 -12.26 -18.57 10.94
N PHE A 58 -11.98 -19.77 10.44
CA PHE A 58 -10.75 -20.48 10.80
C PHE A 58 -10.26 -21.33 9.64
N LYS A 59 -8.97 -21.65 9.63
CA LYS A 59 -8.41 -22.57 8.63
C LYS A 59 -8.59 -24.02 9.07
N GLN A 60 -9.06 -24.85 8.13
CA GLN A 60 -9.13 -26.30 8.27
C GLN A 60 -8.72 -26.94 6.95
N GLY A 61 -7.68 -27.77 6.96
CA GLY A 61 -7.14 -28.38 5.74
C GLY A 61 -6.60 -27.37 4.72
N GLY A 62 -6.06 -26.24 5.20
CA GLY A 62 -5.54 -25.16 4.35
C GLY A 62 -6.58 -24.17 3.82
N ASN A 63 -7.88 -24.50 3.93
CA ASN A 63 -8.98 -23.65 3.46
C ASN A 63 -9.66 -22.93 4.61
N TYR A 64 -10.18 -21.72 4.34
CA TYR A 64 -11.01 -21.00 5.29
C TYR A 64 -12.41 -21.60 5.37
N VAL A 65 -12.82 -21.91 6.60
CA VAL A 65 -14.19 -22.30 6.95
C VAL A 65 -14.88 -21.11 7.60
N TYR A 66 -16.08 -20.80 7.11
CA TYR A 66 -16.90 -19.70 7.57
C TYR A 66 -18.17 -20.25 8.23
N PRO A 67 -18.20 -20.42 9.56
CA PRO A 67 -19.35 -20.98 10.26
C PRO A 67 -20.55 -20.03 10.21
N PRO A 68 -21.77 -20.54 10.00
CA PRO A 68 -22.98 -19.72 9.88
C PRO A 68 -23.46 -19.14 11.20
N ASN A 69 -23.07 -19.75 12.33
CA ASN A 69 -23.32 -19.25 13.67
C ASN A 69 -22.20 -18.31 14.16
N ALA A 70 -21.21 -18.03 13.31
CA ALA A 70 -20.09 -17.15 13.58
C ALA A 70 -20.11 -15.91 12.67
N VAL A 71 -21.31 -15.40 12.37
CA VAL A 71 -21.52 -14.17 11.59
C VAL A 71 -22.70 -13.38 12.15
N GLN A 72 -22.59 -12.06 12.14
CA GLN A 72 -23.69 -11.16 12.47
C GLN A 72 -23.64 -9.92 11.58
N SER A 73 -24.74 -9.65 10.87
CA SER A 73 -24.92 -8.43 10.08
C SER A 73 -24.97 -7.22 10.99
N ARG A 74 -24.22 -6.16 10.66
CA ARG A 74 -24.21 -4.92 11.42
C ARG A 74 -23.69 -3.76 10.59
N LYS A 75 -24.10 -2.54 10.93
CA LYS A 75 -23.63 -1.33 10.26
C LYS A 75 -22.21 -1.01 10.70
N LEU A 76 -21.34 -0.73 9.74
CA LEU A 76 -19.96 -0.30 9.93
C LEU A 76 -19.69 0.78 8.88
N ASP A 77 -19.60 2.03 9.33
CA ASP A 77 -19.48 3.19 8.45
C ASP A 77 -18.00 3.44 8.12
N LEU A 78 -17.75 4.08 6.98
CA LEU A 78 -16.41 4.59 6.67
C LEU A 78 -16.19 5.94 7.35
N ASP A 79 -14.93 6.26 7.59
CA ASP A 79 -14.47 7.49 8.21
C ASP A 79 -15.01 7.72 9.63
N GLN A 80 -15.42 6.64 10.31
CA GLN A 80 -15.78 6.62 11.73
C GLN A 80 -14.92 5.64 12.52
N PRO A 81 -14.51 5.97 13.76
CA PRO A 81 -13.73 5.06 14.57
C PRO A 81 -14.61 3.90 15.06
N HIS A 82 -14.13 2.68 14.88
CA HIS A 82 -14.75 1.45 15.33
C HIS A 82 -13.84 0.71 16.32
N GLU A 83 -14.43 -0.04 17.24
CA GLU A 83 -13.73 -0.86 18.23
C GLU A 83 -14.16 -2.32 18.13
N ILE A 84 -13.22 -3.23 17.88
CA ILE A 84 -13.41 -4.68 18.04
C ILE A 84 -12.81 -5.10 19.39
N VAL A 85 -13.60 -5.79 20.20
CA VAL A 85 -13.12 -6.46 21.42
C VAL A 85 -13.33 -7.96 21.27
N LEU A 86 -12.24 -8.70 21.18
CA LEU A 86 -12.21 -10.15 21.07
C LEU A 86 -11.77 -10.76 22.40
N ARG A 87 -12.57 -11.68 22.92
CA ARG A 87 -12.29 -12.47 24.11
C ARG A 87 -12.21 -13.95 23.74
N ALA A 88 -11.17 -14.60 24.21
CA ALA A 88 -10.92 -16.01 23.98
C ALA A 88 -10.74 -16.71 25.33
N ARG A 89 -11.55 -17.75 25.60
CA ARG A 89 -11.38 -18.66 26.74
C ARG A 89 -11.47 -20.11 26.26
N GLY A 90 -10.34 -20.79 26.18
CA GLY A 90 -10.26 -22.09 25.50
C GLY A 90 -10.89 -22.01 24.12
N THR A 91 -11.86 -22.89 23.83
CA THR A 91 -12.58 -22.92 22.55
C THR A 91 -13.73 -21.92 22.44
N LEU A 92 -14.08 -21.21 23.51
CA LEU A 92 -15.15 -20.21 23.49
C LEU A 92 -14.59 -18.84 23.09
N LEU A 93 -15.14 -18.29 22.01
CA LEU A 93 -14.80 -17.00 21.45
C LEU A 93 -15.99 -16.06 21.62
N ASN A 94 -15.71 -14.84 22.05
CA ASN A 94 -16.70 -13.78 22.23
C ASN A 94 -16.17 -12.51 21.58
N MET A 95 -16.89 -12.00 20.60
CA MET A 95 -16.56 -10.75 19.93
C MET A 95 -17.65 -9.72 20.19
N SER A 96 -17.26 -8.52 20.54
CA SER A 96 -18.11 -7.33 20.55
C SER A 96 -17.53 -6.29 19.59
N VAL A 97 -18.41 -5.55 18.91
CA VAL A 97 -18.01 -4.41 18.07
C VAL A 97 -18.79 -3.20 18.55
N ASP A 98 -18.08 -2.08 18.74
CA ASP A 98 -18.61 -0.80 19.24
C ASP A 98 -19.40 -0.92 20.55
N GLY A 99 -18.89 -1.75 21.47
CA GLY A 99 -19.48 -1.98 22.80
C GLY A 99 -20.65 -2.96 22.82
N GLU A 100 -21.20 -3.35 21.67
CA GLU A 100 -22.29 -4.32 21.58
C GLU A 100 -21.77 -5.74 21.35
N HIS A 101 -22.30 -6.70 22.10
CA HIS A 101 -22.02 -8.12 21.88
C HIS A 101 -22.41 -8.53 20.47
N SER A 102 -21.50 -9.23 19.80
CA SER A 102 -21.62 -9.53 18.38
C SER A 102 -21.73 -11.02 18.09
N ILE A 103 -20.74 -11.78 18.53
CA ILE A 103 -20.63 -13.21 18.24
C ILE A 103 -20.20 -13.94 19.50
N ALA A 104 -20.92 -14.99 19.86
CA ALA A 104 -20.48 -16.03 20.77
C ALA A 104 -20.33 -17.34 19.97
N PHE A 105 -19.10 -17.82 19.82
CA PHE A 105 -18.81 -18.98 18.98
C PHE A 105 -17.88 -19.96 19.68
N ARG A 106 -18.23 -21.25 19.65
CA ARG A 106 -17.37 -22.32 20.15
C ARG A 106 -16.69 -23.01 18.98
N LEU A 107 -15.37 -23.04 19.01
CA LEU A 107 -14.60 -23.75 17.98
C LEU A 107 -14.99 -25.23 17.95
N PRO A 108 -15.03 -25.86 16.77
CA PRO A 108 -15.30 -27.28 16.63
C PRO A 108 -14.34 -28.15 17.46
N THR A 109 -14.81 -29.29 17.95
CA THR A 109 -14.00 -30.22 18.78
C THR A 109 -12.78 -30.78 18.03
N ASN A 110 -12.84 -30.86 16.70
CA ASN A 110 -11.73 -31.25 15.84
C ASN A 110 -10.75 -30.11 15.51
N LEU A 111 -10.96 -28.92 16.07
CA LEU A 111 -10.08 -27.77 15.95
C LEU A 111 -9.69 -27.25 17.35
N PRO A 112 -8.77 -27.94 18.04
CA PRO A 112 -8.27 -27.45 19.32
C PRO A 112 -7.50 -26.13 19.10
N ARG A 113 -7.62 -25.21 20.07
CA ARG A 113 -6.77 -24.03 20.13
C ARG A 113 -5.31 -24.44 20.14
N GLN A 114 -4.48 -23.76 19.35
CA GLN A 114 -3.04 -23.99 19.28
C GLN A 114 -2.32 -22.74 19.73
N ARG A 115 -1.26 -22.91 20.52
CA ARG A 115 -0.48 -21.76 20.97
C ARG A 115 0.26 -21.15 19.78
N GLY A 116 -0.21 -19.98 19.32
CA GLY A 116 0.33 -19.30 18.15
C GLY A 116 0.40 -17.79 18.33
N PHE A 117 0.85 -17.10 17.28
CA PHE A 117 0.95 -15.64 17.28
C PHE A 117 -0.42 -14.98 17.16
N LEU A 118 -0.48 -13.71 17.55
CA LEU A 118 -1.61 -12.83 17.29
C LEU A 118 -1.19 -11.73 16.32
N GLU A 119 -2.06 -11.46 15.36
CA GLU A 119 -1.86 -10.49 14.31
C GLU A 119 -3.07 -9.56 14.18
N VAL A 120 -2.81 -8.30 13.87
CA VAL A 120 -3.81 -7.35 13.38
C VAL A 120 -3.83 -7.42 11.86
N ILE A 121 -5.02 -7.55 11.28
CA ILE A 121 -5.20 -7.78 9.84
C ILE A 121 -6.11 -6.71 9.21
N ALA A 122 -5.81 -6.40 7.95
CA ALA A 122 -6.67 -5.63 7.07
C ALA A 122 -6.69 -6.35 5.71
N PHE A 123 -7.87 -6.58 5.17
CA PHE A 123 -8.07 -7.23 3.88
C PHE A 123 -8.93 -6.33 3.00
N ASP A 124 -8.35 -5.91 1.88
CA ASP A 124 -9.00 -5.03 0.91
C ASP A 124 -9.57 -3.76 1.57
N ALA A 125 -8.75 -3.14 2.43
CA ALA A 125 -9.11 -2.01 3.27
C ALA A 125 -7.97 -0.99 3.34
N LYS A 126 -8.32 0.30 3.30
CA LYS A 126 -7.47 1.41 3.76
C LYS A 126 -7.91 1.75 5.18
N VAL A 127 -6.99 1.64 6.14
CA VAL A 127 -7.32 1.75 7.56
C VAL A 127 -6.21 2.42 8.35
N GLU A 128 -6.59 3.26 9.30
CA GLU A 128 -5.72 3.76 10.35
C GLU A 128 -5.98 2.97 11.64
N PHE A 129 -4.93 2.39 12.23
CA PHE A 129 -5.03 1.70 13.51
C PHE A 129 -4.76 2.70 14.64
N VAL A 130 -5.79 2.96 15.45
CA VAL A 130 -5.77 4.01 16.48
C VAL A 130 -5.17 3.48 17.78
N ALA A 131 -5.61 2.30 18.23
CA ALA A 131 -5.11 1.70 19.46
C ALA A 131 -5.25 0.18 19.44
N PHE A 132 -4.33 -0.50 20.13
CA PHE A 132 -4.41 -1.93 20.37
C PHE A 132 -4.02 -2.24 21.82
N GLU A 133 -4.85 -3.00 22.52
CA GLU A 133 -4.61 -3.44 23.89
C GLU A 133 -4.79 -4.96 23.98
N LEU A 134 -3.87 -5.63 24.66
CA LEU A 134 -3.94 -7.07 24.91
C LEU A 134 -3.71 -7.32 26.40
N LYS A 135 -4.60 -8.11 27.00
CA LYS A 135 -4.46 -8.57 28.39
C LYS A 135 -4.87 -10.03 28.54
N ALA A 136 -4.34 -10.69 29.56
CA ALA A 136 -4.85 -11.99 29.97
C ALA A 136 -6.31 -11.86 30.42
N LEU A 137 -7.15 -12.83 30.06
CA LEU A 137 -8.55 -12.82 30.43
C LEU A 137 -8.72 -13.25 31.89
N PRO A 138 -9.29 -12.41 32.77
CA PRO A 138 -9.56 -12.79 34.16
C PRO A 138 -10.51 -13.98 34.26
N ALA A 139 -10.30 -14.89 35.21
CA ALA A 139 -11.07 -16.13 35.35
C ALA A 139 -12.55 -15.88 35.69
N ASP A 140 -12.85 -14.80 36.40
CA ASP A 140 -14.17 -14.35 36.82
C ASP A 140 -14.96 -13.64 35.71
N THR A 141 -14.33 -13.32 34.57
CA THR A 141 -15.02 -12.70 33.44
C THR A 141 -16.09 -13.64 32.90
N LYS A 142 -17.36 -13.20 32.90
CA LYS A 142 -18.47 -13.96 32.30
C LYS A 142 -18.48 -13.74 30.79
N LEU A 143 -18.48 -14.83 30.03
CA LEU A 143 -18.63 -14.81 28.57
C LEU A 143 -20.03 -15.31 28.20
N VAL A 144 -20.56 -14.82 27.08
CA VAL A 144 -21.82 -15.32 26.52
C VAL A 144 -21.56 -16.69 25.92
N GLU A 145 -22.42 -17.67 26.22
CA GLU A 145 -22.26 -19.00 25.63
C GLU A 145 -22.72 -19.06 24.18
N ALA A 146 -22.09 -19.94 23.40
CA ALA A 146 -22.41 -20.11 21.99
C ALA A 146 -23.79 -20.77 21.82
N GLU A 147 -24.63 -20.19 20.96
CA GLU A 147 -25.89 -20.81 20.54
C GLU A 147 -25.63 -22.12 19.77
N ALA A 148 -26.62 -23.03 19.81
CA ALA A 148 -26.57 -24.28 19.05
C ALA A 148 -26.30 -24.00 17.56
N PRO A 149 -25.53 -24.86 16.87
CA PRO A 149 -25.12 -24.63 15.50
C PRO A 149 -26.36 -24.45 14.61
N LYS A 150 -26.50 -23.24 14.04
CA LYS A 150 -27.43 -23.02 12.93
C LYS A 150 -26.98 -23.90 11.77
N PRO A 151 -27.88 -24.62 11.09
CA PRO A 151 -27.51 -25.45 9.95
C PRO A 151 -26.72 -24.61 8.94
N MET A 152 -25.63 -25.17 8.43
CA MET A 152 -24.86 -24.58 7.33
C MET A 152 -25.84 -24.18 6.22
N PRO A 153 -25.91 -22.90 5.82
CA PRO A 153 -26.26 -22.58 4.45
C PRO A 153 -25.31 -23.41 3.61
N ALA A 154 -25.85 -24.15 2.64
CA ALA A 154 -25.05 -24.89 1.70
C ALA A 154 -23.87 -24.02 1.22
N ALA A 155 -22.71 -24.64 0.99
CA ALA A 155 -21.61 -24.06 0.22
C ALA A 155 -22.20 -23.19 -0.90
N PRO A 156 -21.68 -21.98 -1.15
CA PRO A 156 -22.37 -20.94 -1.94
C PRO A 156 -23.05 -21.62 -3.10
N ALA A 157 -24.39 -21.65 -3.05
CA ALA A 157 -25.17 -22.34 -4.06
C ALA A 157 -24.63 -21.87 -5.40
N SER A 158 -24.30 -22.80 -6.29
CA SER A 158 -23.94 -22.46 -7.66
C SER A 158 -24.89 -21.36 -8.11
N LEU A 159 -24.35 -20.19 -8.48
CA LEU A 159 -25.16 -19.05 -8.86
C LEU A 159 -26.24 -19.55 -9.84
N PRO A 160 -27.52 -19.18 -9.66
CA PRO A 160 -28.54 -19.49 -10.64
C PRO A 160 -28.01 -19.16 -12.03
N VAL A 161 -28.25 -20.02 -13.01
CA VAL A 161 -27.63 -19.93 -14.36
C VAL A 161 -27.76 -18.52 -14.93
N ASP A 162 -28.90 -17.86 -14.71
CA ASP A 162 -29.16 -16.49 -15.16
C ASP A 162 -28.22 -15.45 -14.50
N GLN A 163 -27.92 -15.59 -13.21
CA GLN A 163 -26.96 -14.73 -12.51
C GLN A 163 -25.52 -15.01 -12.95
N ALA A 164 -25.18 -16.27 -13.20
CA ALA A 164 -23.87 -16.65 -13.71
C ALA A 164 -23.64 -16.11 -15.13
N GLN A 165 -24.64 -16.25 -16.01
CA GLN A 165 -24.60 -15.74 -17.37
C GLN A 165 -24.46 -14.22 -17.40
N LEU A 166 -25.20 -13.52 -16.55
CA LEU A 166 -25.10 -12.07 -16.45
C LEU A 166 -23.75 -11.63 -15.86
N GLY A 167 -23.17 -12.42 -14.95
CA GLY A 167 -21.80 -12.23 -14.48
C GLY A 167 -20.76 -12.32 -15.60
N VAL A 168 -20.92 -13.26 -16.54
CA VAL A 168 -20.09 -13.36 -17.75
C VAL A 168 -20.27 -12.13 -18.62
N THR A 169 -21.51 -11.70 -18.88
CA THR A 169 -21.80 -10.49 -19.66
C THR A 169 -21.20 -9.22 -19.04
N ILE A 170 -21.23 -9.09 -17.70
CA ILE A 170 -20.57 -7.97 -17.02
C ILE A 170 -19.06 -8.01 -17.25
N ALA A 171 -18.43 -9.18 -17.12
CA ALA A 171 -16.99 -9.32 -17.36
C ALA A 171 -16.60 -9.00 -18.81
N GLU A 172 -17.40 -9.44 -19.80
CA GLU A 172 -17.20 -9.08 -21.21
C GLU A 172 -17.32 -7.58 -21.46
N LYS A 173 -18.30 -6.93 -20.82
CA LYS A 173 -18.48 -5.47 -20.91
C LYS A 173 -17.38 -4.69 -20.19
N GLU A 174 -16.85 -5.23 -19.10
CA GLU A 174 -15.71 -4.67 -18.37
C GLU A 174 -14.43 -4.71 -19.22
N VAL A 175 -14.19 -5.81 -19.95
CA VAL A 175 -13.10 -5.87 -20.94
C VAL A 175 -13.29 -4.80 -22.02
N LYS A 176 -14.50 -4.67 -22.57
CA LYS A 176 -14.82 -3.64 -23.58
C LYS A 176 -14.64 -2.22 -23.03
N SER A 177 -15.01 -1.96 -21.78
CA SER A 177 -14.84 -0.65 -21.14
C SER A 177 -13.36 -0.34 -20.89
N ALA A 178 -12.54 -1.34 -20.56
CA ALA A 178 -11.09 -1.22 -20.46
C ALA A 178 -10.42 -0.95 -21.82
N ASP A 179 -10.82 -1.64 -22.89
CA ASP A 179 -10.32 -1.40 -24.25
C ASP A 179 -10.66 0.01 -24.72
N ALA A 180 -11.90 0.45 -24.52
CA ALA A 180 -12.33 1.81 -24.82
C ALA A 180 -11.56 2.87 -24.00
N GLN A 181 -11.13 2.53 -22.77
CA GLN A 181 -10.33 3.41 -21.94
C GLN A 181 -8.91 3.58 -22.50
N LEU A 182 -8.29 2.50 -22.97
CA LEU A 182 -6.99 2.57 -23.63
C LEU A 182 -7.05 3.48 -24.87
N ILE A 183 -8.01 3.22 -25.75
CA ILE A 183 -8.24 4.02 -26.97
C ILE A 183 -8.46 5.50 -26.61
N SER A 184 -9.24 5.77 -25.56
CA SER A 184 -9.47 7.14 -25.12
C SER A 184 -8.21 7.84 -24.62
N ILE A 185 -7.39 7.15 -23.84
CA ILE A 185 -6.11 7.69 -23.35
C ILE A 185 -5.17 7.98 -24.51
N GLU A 186 -5.05 7.07 -25.47
CA GLU A 186 -4.20 7.23 -26.65
C GLU A 186 -4.64 8.42 -27.51
N ALA A 187 -5.94 8.52 -27.83
CA ALA A 187 -6.47 9.63 -28.63
C ALA A 187 -6.25 10.98 -27.93
N ARG A 188 -6.46 11.05 -26.61
CA ARG A 188 -6.21 12.27 -25.82
C ARG A 188 -4.74 12.61 -25.72
N ALA A 189 -3.85 11.61 -25.63
CA ALA A 189 -2.41 11.84 -25.61
C ALA A 189 -1.92 12.42 -26.93
N VAL A 190 -2.39 11.89 -28.07
CA VAL A 190 -2.06 12.40 -29.41
C VAL A 190 -2.59 13.83 -29.60
N ALA A 191 -3.81 14.11 -29.15
CA ALA A 191 -4.41 15.45 -29.24
C ALA A 191 -3.71 16.52 -28.38
N LEU A 192 -2.92 16.13 -27.37
CA LEU A 192 -2.15 17.06 -26.53
C LEU A 192 -0.79 17.45 -27.13
N VAL A 193 -0.32 16.73 -28.15
CA VAL A 193 0.90 17.06 -28.87
C VAL A 193 0.63 18.25 -29.81
N PRO A 194 1.57 19.19 -30.00
CA PRO A 194 1.39 20.27 -30.97
C PRO A 194 1.26 19.73 -32.40
N HIS A 195 0.21 20.15 -33.11
CA HIS A 195 -0.06 19.83 -34.52
C HIS A 195 -0.43 21.10 -35.30
N GLU A 196 -0.48 21.02 -36.62
CA GLU A 196 -1.08 22.06 -37.46
C GLU A 196 -2.57 22.26 -37.12
N ALA A 197 -3.08 23.48 -37.34
CA ALA A 197 -4.40 23.90 -36.84
C ALA A 197 -5.56 22.97 -37.25
N GLN A 198 -5.57 22.48 -38.49
CA GLN A 198 -6.60 21.57 -38.99
C GLN A 198 -6.49 20.17 -38.35
N ALA A 199 -5.28 19.62 -38.27
CA ALA A 199 -5.02 18.32 -37.65
C ALA A 199 -5.32 18.35 -36.13
N ALA A 200 -4.98 19.45 -35.45
CA ALA A 200 -5.29 19.63 -34.02
C ALA A 200 -6.81 19.57 -33.76
N LYS A 201 -7.61 20.18 -34.64
CA LYS A 201 -9.07 20.17 -34.54
C LYS A 201 -9.65 18.76 -34.75
N GLU A 202 -9.18 18.03 -35.75
CA GLU A 202 -9.63 16.66 -36.04
C GLU A 202 -9.26 15.70 -34.90
N LEU A 203 -8.05 15.82 -34.35
CA LEU A 203 -7.59 15.03 -33.21
C LEU A 203 -8.36 15.35 -31.92
N ALA A 204 -8.72 16.61 -31.68
CA ALA A 204 -9.55 17.00 -30.55
C ALA A 204 -10.97 16.40 -30.64
N ILE A 205 -11.55 16.36 -31.85
CA ILE A 205 -12.84 15.71 -32.12
C ILE A 205 -12.73 14.19 -31.90
N ALA A 206 -11.67 13.57 -32.39
CA ALA A 206 -11.41 12.13 -32.17
C ALA A 206 -11.24 11.80 -30.68
N ALA A 207 -10.51 12.62 -29.94
CA ALA A 207 -10.34 12.49 -28.49
C ALA A 207 -11.68 12.61 -27.75
N SER A 208 -12.49 13.64 -28.05
CA SER A 208 -13.81 13.81 -27.45
C SER A 208 -14.75 12.63 -27.77
N LYS A 209 -14.74 12.15 -29.02
CA LYS A 209 -15.53 10.97 -29.43
C LYS A 209 -15.11 9.72 -28.65
N SER A 210 -13.81 9.49 -28.48
CA SER A 210 -13.29 8.33 -27.73
C SER A 210 -13.70 8.34 -26.25
N GLU A 211 -13.74 9.52 -25.60
CA GLU A 211 -14.22 9.66 -24.22
C GLU A 211 -15.71 9.30 -24.10
N ARG A 212 -16.50 9.66 -25.11
CA ARG A 212 -17.94 9.36 -25.14
C ARG A 212 -18.22 7.89 -25.41
N ILE A 213 -17.40 7.23 -26.24
CA ILE A 213 -17.45 5.77 -26.42
C ILE A 213 -17.12 5.04 -25.11
N LEU A 214 -16.10 5.50 -24.39
CA LEU A 214 -15.79 4.99 -23.05
C LEU A 214 -16.97 5.20 -22.07
N ALA A 215 -17.56 6.40 -22.05
CA ALA A 215 -18.69 6.70 -21.18
C ALA A 215 -19.91 5.82 -21.49
N ALA A 216 -20.21 5.58 -22.78
CA ALA A 216 -21.28 4.67 -23.19
C ALA A 216 -20.98 3.22 -22.81
N SER A 217 -19.73 2.76 -22.95
CA SER A 217 -19.33 1.39 -22.59
C SER A 217 -19.44 1.15 -21.08
N ARG A 218 -19.05 2.13 -20.25
CA ARG A 218 -19.24 2.07 -18.79
C ARG A 218 -20.71 2.13 -18.39
N ALA A 219 -21.52 2.96 -19.06
CA ALA A 219 -22.95 3.02 -18.79
C ALA A 219 -23.67 1.70 -19.16
N ASP A 220 -23.24 1.03 -20.24
CA ASP A 220 -23.75 -0.30 -20.63
C ASP A 220 -23.39 -1.40 -19.61
N GLU A 221 -22.19 -1.32 -19.03
CA GLU A 221 -21.74 -2.18 -17.94
C GLU A 221 -22.62 -1.98 -16.69
N GLU A 222 -22.89 -0.73 -16.31
CA GLU A 222 -23.77 -0.38 -15.18
C GLU A 222 -25.21 -0.87 -15.38
N VAL A 223 -25.72 -0.89 -16.62
CA VAL A 223 -27.02 -1.51 -16.92
C VAL A 223 -27.01 -2.99 -16.53
N SER A 224 -26.00 -3.76 -16.95
CA SER A 224 -25.90 -5.18 -16.61
C SER A 224 -25.64 -5.42 -15.13
N ARG A 225 -24.87 -4.56 -14.45
CA ARG A 225 -24.72 -4.60 -12.98
C ARG A 225 -26.04 -4.32 -12.26
N ALA A 226 -26.85 -3.39 -12.75
CA ALA A 226 -28.17 -3.10 -12.20
C ALA A 226 -29.19 -4.24 -12.44
N GLU A 227 -29.11 -4.93 -13.59
CA GLU A 227 -29.90 -6.14 -13.87
C GLU A 227 -29.54 -7.27 -12.90
N LEU A 228 -28.25 -7.46 -12.61
CA LEU A 228 -27.80 -8.46 -11.65
C LEU A 228 -28.27 -8.12 -10.23
N ALA A 229 -28.18 -6.84 -9.85
CA ALA A 229 -28.70 -6.37 -8.58
C ALA A 229 -30.21 -6.62 -8.45
N LEU A 230 -30.99 -6.49 -9.53
CA LEU A 230 -32.42 -6.77 -9.52
C LEU A 230 -32.73 -8.25 -9.31
N LEU A 231 -31.94 -9.14 -9.94
CA LEU A 231 -32.04 -10.60 -9.74
C LEU A 231 -31.66 -11.02 -8.31
N GLN A 232 -30.77 -10.27 -7.67
CA GLN A 232 -30.30 -10.54 -6.30
C GLN A 232 -31.13 -9.82 -5.22
N ALA A 233 -31.99 -8.87 -5.60
CA ALA A 233 -32.73 -8.05 -4.65
C ALA A 233 -33.79 -8.86 -3.88
N ALA A 234 -33.80 -8.67 -2.56
CA ALA A 234 -34.91 -9.09 -1.71
C ALA A 234 -36.22 -8.38 -2.12
N ALA A 235 -37.37 -9.01 -1.89
CA ALA A 235 -38.67 -8.54 -2.39
C ALA A 235 -39.00 -7.10 -1.99
N ASP A 236 -38.59 -6.68 -0.80
CA ASP A 236 -38.78 -5.34 -0.25
C ASP A 236 -37.86 -4.27 -0.88
N LYS A 237 -36.76 -4.68 -1.53
CA LYS A 237 -35.79 -3.79 -2.19
C LYS A 237 -35.93 -3.73 -3.70
N LYS A 238 -36.77 -4.57 -4.31
CA LYS A 238 -37.00 -4.58 -5.75
C LYS A 238 -37.41 -3.21 -6.34
N PRO A 239 -38.31 -2.42 -5.73
CA PRO A 239 -38.70 -1.12 -6.28
C PRO A 239 -37.53 -0.13 -6.39
N ASP A 240 -36.65 -0.11 -5.38
CA ASP A 240 -35.49 0.79 -5.36
C ASP A 240 -34.45 0.39 -6.42
N VAL A 241 -34.25 -0.92 -6.62
CA VAL A 241 -33.29 -1.45 -7.59
C VAL A 241 -33.82 -1.30 -9.01
N GLU A 242 -35.12 -1.48 -9.23
CA GLU A 242 -35.76 -1.24 -10.52
C GLU A 242 -35.65 0.23 -10.95
N LYS A 243 -35.82 1.17 -10.01
CA LYS A 243 -35.57 2.60 -10.27
C LYS A 243 -34.11 2.86 -10.70
N LYS A 244 -33.13 2.19 -10.08
CA LYS A 244 -31.72 2.29 -10.47
C LYS A 244 -31.47 1.71 -11.87
N LEU A 245 -32.12 0.59 -12.22
CA LEU A 245 -32.02 0.01 -13.56
C LEU A 245 -32.57 0.96 -14.63
N VAL A 246 -33.71 1.60 -14.38
CA VAL A 246 -34.28 2.60 -15.29
C VAL A 246 -33.32 3.78 -15.46
N ALA A 247 -32.73 4.27 -14.37
CA ALA A 247 -31.74 5.34 -14.42
C ALA A 247 -30.47 4.95 -15.20
N ALA A 248 -29.97 3.72 -15.02
CA ALA A 248 -28.81 3.20 -15.75
C ALA A 248 -29.10 3.09 -17.25
N LYS A 249 -30.28 2.59 -17.64
CA LYS A 249 -30.70 2.51 -19.04
C LYS A 249 -30.82 3.90 -19.68
N ALA A 250 -31.41 4.85 -18.97
CA ALA A 250 -31.50 6.24 -19.45
C ALA A 250 -30.12 6.89 -19.60
N ALA A 251 -29.19 6.63 -18.67
CA ALA A 251 -27.81 7.12 -18.75
C ALA A 251 -27.06 6.50 -19.94
N PHE A 252 -27.24 5.20 -20.20
CA PHE A 252 -26.67 4.53 -21.37
C PHE A 252 -27.20 5.11 -22.68
N GLU A 253 -28.51 5.29 -22.83
CA GLU A 253 -29.10 5.91 -24.02
C GLU A 253 -28.59 7.34 -24.25
N ALA A 254 -28.48 8.13 -23.17
CA ALA A 254 -27.93 9.47 -23.24
C ALA A 254 -26.45 9.47 -23.68
N ALA A 255 -25.64 8.56 -23.14
CA ALA A 255 -24.24 8.40 -23.51
C ALA A 255 -24.09 7.94 -24.97
N GLN A 256 -24.94 7.02 -25.43
CA GLN A 256 -24.97 6.53 -26.81
C GLN A 256 -25.26 7.68 -27.80
N LYS A 257 -26.28 8.51 -27.51
CA LYS A 257 -26.62 9.68 -28.34
C LYS A 257 -25.51 10.73 -28.37
N ALA A 258 -24.72 10.82 -27.31
CA ALA A 258 -23.61 11.76 -27.25
C ALA A 258 -22.43 11.37 -28.17
N ILE A 259 -22.25 10.09 -28.53
CA ILE A 259 -21.09 9.61 -29.31
C ILE A 259 -20.93 10.37 -30.63
N ASP A 260 -22.03 10.62 -31.35
CA ASP A 260 -22.00 11.21 -32.69
C ASP A 260 -22.07 12.74 -32.69
N THR A 261 -22.23 13.37 -31.52
CA THR A 261 -22.24 14.83 -31.42
C THR A 261 -20.79 15.35 -31.48
N PRO A 262 -20.36 16.12 -32.49
CA PRO A 262 -18.97 16.59 -32.57
C PRO A 262 -18.65 17.58 -31.44
N SER A 263 -17.43 17.49 -30.89
CA SER A 263 -16.93 18.39 -29.85
C SER A 263 -15.41 18.46 -29.88
N GLU A 264 -14.86 19.65 -29.84
CA GLU A 264 -13.40 19.88 -29.73
C GLU A 264 -12.92 19.87 -28.27
N THR A 265 -13.84 19.77 -27.30
CA THR A 265 -13.51 19.72 -25.87
C THR A 265 -13.31 18.27 -25.43
N PHE A 266 -12.14 17.97 -24.86
CA PHE A 266 -11.80 16.69 -24.25
C PHE A 266 -11.10 16.92 -22.90
N THR A 267 -11.11 15.92 -22.02
CA THR A 267 -10.45 16.04 -20.72
C THR A 267 -8.93 15.93 -20.90
N PRO A 268 -8.11 16.89 -20.44
CA PRO A 268 -6.66 16.71 -20.48
C PRO A 268 -6.21 15.53 -19.60
N LEU A 269 -5.17 14.81 -19.99
CA LEU A 269 -4.60 13.76 -19.14
C LEU A 269 -3.94 14.40 -17.90
N PRO A 270 -4.24 13.92 -16.69
CA PRO A 270 -3.60 14.42 -15.48
C PRO A 270 -2.12 14.05 -15.48
N GLY A 271 -1.26 15.05 -15.67
CA GLY A 271 0.19 14.91 -15.66
C GLY A 271 0.86 16.24 -15.32
N ALA A 272 2.04 16.19 -14.72
CA ALA A 272 2.82 17.41 -14.55
C ALA A 272 3.19 17.93 -15.96
N LYS A 273 2.90 19.20 -16.27
CA LYS A 273 3.41 19.84 -17.51
C LYS A 273 4.93 19.69 -17.65
N LYS A 274 5.62 19.52 -16.52
CA LYS A 274 7.05 19.29 -16.42
C LYS A 274 7.51 17.92 -16.96
N THR A 275 6.65 16.92 -17.02
CA THR A 275 6.99 15.61 -17.61
C THR A 275 7.20 15.69 -19.13
N GLN A 276 6.80 16.82 -19.76
CA GLN A 276 7.09 17.12 -21.16
C GLN A 276 8.47 17.80 -21.36
N GLU A 277 9.18 18.15 -20.28
CA GLU A 277 10.54 18.69 -20.37
C GLU A 277 11.54 17.55 -20.65
N ASP A 278 11.80 17.30 -21.92
CA ASP A 278 13.04 16.63 -22.35
C ASP A 278 14.11 17.71 -22.66
N TYR A 279 15.39 17.35 -22.65
CA TYR A 279 16.50 18.22 -23.06
C TYR A 279 16.27 18.83 -24.44
N GLN A 280 15.52 18.14 -25.32
CA GLN A 280 15.16 18.61 -26.66
C GLN A 280 13.90 19.49 -26.69
N ASN A 281 13.04 19.42 -25.67
CA ASN A 281 11.78 20.17 -25.58
C ASN A 281 11.76 21.07 -24.34
N ARG A 282 12.80 21.89 -24.19
CA ARG A 282 12.76 23.09 -23.35
C ARG A 282 11.75 24.05 -23.98
N ASN A 283 10.48 23.94 -23.61
CA ASN A 283 9.50 24.95 -23.94
C ASN A 283 9.99 26.32 -23.41
N ALA A 284 10.47 27.13 -24.35
CA ALA A 284 11.04 28.46 -24.21
C ALA A 284 10.00 29.54 -23.80
N GLY A 285 9.05 29.22 -22.94
CA GLY A 285 7.89 30.09 -22.68
C GLY A 285 7.29 30.05 -21.28
N THR A 286 7.79 29.21 -20.36
CA THR A 286 7.38 29.30 -18.95
C THR A 286 8.54 29.85 -18.12
N PRO A 287 8.52 31.15 -17.75
CA PRO A 287 9.53 31.68 -16.86
C PRO A 287 9.44 30.94 -15.53
N TYR A 288 10.59 30.57 -14.96
CA TYR A 288 10.63 30.21 -13.55
C TYR A 288 9.86 31.28 -12.76
N PRO A 289 9.05 30.89 -11.76
CA PRO A 289 8.45 31.87 -10.88
C PRO A 289 9.56 32.80 -10.37
N THR A 290 9.43 34.10 -10.64
CA THR A 290 10.41 35.10 -10.21
C THR A 290 10.56 35.10 -8.70
N THR A 291 9.51 34.64 -8.00
CA THR A 291 9.45 34.47 -6.55
C THR A 291 9.45 32.99 -6.19
N SER A 292 10.46 32.57 -5.43
CA SER A 292 10.54 31.21 -4.87
C SER A 292 9.53 31.06 -3.72
N THR A 293 8.91 29.88 -3.60
CA THR A 293 8.07 29.51 -2.45
C THR A 293 8.87 29.34 -1.15
N GLY A 294 10.20 29.43 -1.20
CA GLY A 294 11.09 29.27 -0.05
C GLY A 294 11.22 27.82 0.44
N ARG A 295 10.40 26.88 -0.04
CA ARG A 295 10.39 25.47 0.41
C ARG A 295 11.74 24.78 0.28
N ARG A 296 12.43 24.99 -0.86
CA ARG A 296 13.78 24.42 -1.08
C ARG A 296 14.81 25.05 -0.15
N THR A 297 14.71 26.35 0.10
CA THR A 297 15.59 27.08 1.03
C THR A 297 15.35 26.63 2.47
N ALA A 298 14.09 26.44 2.88
CA ALA A 298 13.73 25.91 4.19
C ALA A 298 14.25 24.48 4.38
N PHE A 299 14.08 23.62 3.36
CA PHE A 299 14.62 22.27 3.37
C PHE A 299 16.15 22.26 3.45
N ALA A 300 16.83 23.08 2.65
CA ALA A 300 18.29 23.20 2.69
C ALA A 300 18.77 23.65 4.08
N LYS A 301 18.15 24.68 4.67
CA LYS A 301 18.47 25.16 6.02
C LYS A 301 18.27 24.09 7.09
N TRP A 302 17.18 23.32 6.99
CA TRP A 302 16.92 22.20 7.89
C TRP A 302 17.95 21.06 7.73
N LEU A 303 18.28 20.73 6.48
CA LEU A 303 19.23 19.66 6.16
C LEU A 303 20.66 20.01 6.60
N THR A 304 21.08 21.27 6.49
CA THR A 304 22.41 21.73 6.90
C THR A 304 22.46 22.28 8.33
N ASP A 305 21.39 22.11 9.12
CA ASP A 305 21.36 22.55 10.52
C ASP A 305 22.39 21.76 11.34
N PRO A 306 23.24 22.39 12.16
CA PRO A 306 24.24 21.69 12.99
C PRO A 306 23.64 20.67 13.95
N ARG A 307 22.36 20.80 14.31
CA ARG A 307 21.65 19.83 15.15
C ARG A 307 21.22 18.58 14.37
N HIS A 308 21.31 18.59 13.04
CA HIS A 308 20.98 17.44 12.22
C HIS A 308 22.16 16.44 12.19
N PRO A 309 22.02 15.22 12.74
CA PRO A 309 23.17 14.37 13.04
C PRO A 309 23.74 13.56 11.86
N LEU A 310 23.12 13.60 10.67
CA LEU A 310 23.42 12.65 9.58
C LEU A 310 24.12 13.28 8.36
N PRO A 311 23.72 14.46 7.86
CA PRO A 311 24.19 14.96 6.56
C PRO A 311 25.71 15.15 6.51
N ALA A 312 26.31 15.67 7.60
CA ALA A 312 27.76 15.79 7.70
C ALA A 312 28.46 14.42 7.73
N ARG A 313 27.93 13.44 8.49
CA ARG A 313 28.48 12.06 8.54
C ARG A 313 28.42 11.37 7.19
N VAL A 314 27.31 11.52 6.45
CA VAL A 314 27.15 10.98 5.09
C VAL A 314 28.16 11.61 4.14
N ALA A 315 28.27 12.95 4.14
CA ALA A 315 29.20 13.67 3.29
C ALA A 315 30.66 13.27 3.56
N VAL A 316 31.07 13.20 4.83
CA VAL A 316 32.40 12.78 5.23
C VAL A 316 32.70 11.35 4.85
N ASN A 317 31.77 10.41 5.06
CA ASN A 317 31.99 9.01 4.67
C ASN A 317 32.23 8.87 3.16
N HIS A 318 31.51 9.65 2.36
CA HIS A 318 31.71 9.75 0.91
C HIS A 318 33.07 10.35 0.54
N ILE A 319 33.52 11.41 1.23
CA ILE A 319 34.83 12.02 1.00
C ILE A 319 35.93 11.03 1.39
N TRP A 320 35.82 10.42 2.57
CA TRP A 320 36.75 9.44 3.11
C TRP A 320 36.92 8.24 2.19
N ALA A 321 35.82 7.64 1.74
CA ALA A 321 35.85 6.49 0.84
C ALA A 321 36.63 6.76 -0.45
N ARG A 322 36.53 7.98 -1.00
CA ARG A 322 37.26 8.36 -2.22
C ARG A 322 38.78 8.51 -2.01
N HIS A 323 39.22 8.78 -0.78
CA HIS A 323 40.65 8.94 -0.47
C HIS A 323 41.26 7.65 0.04
N MET A 324 40.57 6.94 0.94
CA MET A 324 41.06 5.75 1.62
C MET A 324 40.63 4.44 0.93
N GLY A 325 39.82 4.51 -0.14
CA GLY A 325 39.30 3.34 -0.86
C GLY A 325 38.22 2.53 -0.13
N LYS A 326 38.07 2.71 1.19
CA LYS A 326 37.09 2.03 2.04
C LYS A 326 36.32 3.05 2.88
N PRO A 327 34.97 3.01 2.89
CA PRO A 327 34.17 3.90 3.74
C PRO A 327 34.28 3.49 5.22
N LEU A 328 34.02 4.45 6.11
CA LEU A 328 33.90 4.22 7.56
C LEU A 328 32.60 3.48 7.90
N VAL A 329 31.52 3.80 7.18
CA VAL A 329 30.23 3.09 7.19
C VAL A 329 30.07 2.34 5.86
N PRO A 330 30.07 0.99 5.84
CA PRO A 330 29.97 0.20 4.62
C PRO A 330 28.70 0.49 3.79
N THR A 331 27.58 0.77 4.47
CA THR A 331 26.30 1.11 3.84
C THR A 331 26.25 2.61 3.51
N VAL A 332 26.93 3.01 2.44
CA VAL A 332 27.09 4.42 2.05
C VAL A 332 25.75 5.14 1.83
N PHE A 333 24.69 4.42 1.43
CA PHE A 333 23.35 4.97 1.21
C PHE A 333 22.38 4.79 2.38
N ASP A 334 22.79 4.15 3.48
CA ASP A 334 21.94 3.92 4.65
C ASP A 334 22.72 4.14 5.96
N PHE A 335 22.50 5.31 6.56
CA PHE A 335 23.05 5.73 7.86
C PHE A 335 22.02 5.59 8.99
N GLY A 336 20.85 4.99 8.71
CA GLY A 336 19.78 4.80 9.67
C GLY A 336 19.91 3.50 10.45
N ARG A 337 18.86 3.13 11.20
CA ARG A 337 18.80 1.88 12.00
C ARG A 337 18.91 0.59 11.17
N LYS A 338 18.80 0.69 9.85
CA LYS A 338 18.94 -0.42 8.89
C LYS A 338 20.36 -0.52 8.31
N GLY A 339 21.20 0.52 8.48
CA GLY A 339 22.59 0.54 8.07
C GLY A 339 23.51 -0.27 8.98
N THR A 340 24.70 -0.60 8.47
CA THR A 340 25.75 -1.24 9.27
C THR A 340 26.41 -0.19 10.18
N PRO A 341 26.76 -0.52 11.43
CA PRO A 341 27.49 0.41 12.30
C PRO A 341 28.82 0.89 11.68
N PRO A 342 29.26 2.13 11.98
CA PRO A 342 30.58 2.62 11.56
C PRO A 342 31.69 1.78 12.19
N THR A 343 32.74 1.53 11.41
CA THR A 343 33.96 0.85 11.88
C THR A 343 34.72 1.68 12.92
N HIS A 344 34.74 3.01 12.74
CA HIS A 344 35.38 3.97 13.63
C HIS A 344 34.42 5.13 13.90
N PRO A 345 33.46 4.95 14.85
CA PRO A 345 32.41 5.96 15.13
C PRO A 345 32.98 7.31 15.58
N GLU A 346 33.97 7.31 16.46
CA GLU A 346 34.55 8.54 17.00
C GLU A 346 35.27 9.36 15.92
N LEU A 347 35.98 8.70 15.01
CA LEU A 347 36.63 9.35 13.87
C LEU A 347 35.61 9.96 12.91
N LEU A 348 34.54 9.21 12.60
CA LEU A 348 33.45 9.70 11.76
C LEU A 348 32.80 10.94 12.37
N ASP A 349 32.54 10.91 13.68
CA ASP A 349 31.93 12.03 14.41
C ASP A 349 32.85 13.24 14.45
N TRP A 350 34.13 13.03 14.74
CA TRP A 350 35.11 14.10 14.78
C TRP A 350 35.25 14.81 13.42
N VAL A 351 35.43 14.06 12.32
CA VAL A 351 35.55 14.67 10.98
C VAL A 351 34.21 15.30 10.53
N ALA A 352 33.06 14.76 10.95
CA ALA A 352 31.76 15.36 10.67
C ALA A 352 31.56 16.70 11.40
N VAL A 353 31.96 16.80 12.67
CA VAL A 353 31.97 18.06 13.42
C VAL A 353 32.91 19.06 12.77
N GLU A 354 34.12 18.63 12.41
CA GLU A 354 35.11 19.46 11.71
C GLU A 354 34.56 20.05 10.40
N LEU A 355 33.78 19.26 9.64
CA LEU A 355 33.13 19.74 8.40
C LEU A 355 32.11 20.84 8.69
N VAL A 356 31.31 20.70 9.75
CA VAL A 356 30.27 21.67 10.12
C VAL A 356 30.89 22.96 10.67
N GLU A 357 31.87 22.85 11.58
CA GLU A 357 32.53 23.99 12.22
C GLU A 357 33.35 24.83 11.22
N ASN A 358 33.91 24.19 10.18
CA ASN A 358 34.63 24.88 9.10
C ASN A 358 33.72 25.27 7.92
N GLY A 359 32.43 25.48 8.17
CA GLY A 359 31.49 26.05 7.19
C GLY A 359 31.22 25.16 5.98
N TRP A 360 31.19 23.84 6.17
CA TRP A 360 30.97 22.86 5.10
C TRP A 360 32.04 22.86 3.99
N SER A 361 33.25 23.35 4.30
CA SER A 361 34.36 23.39 3.36
C SER A 361 34.90 21.98 3.06
N MET A 362 34.46 21.39 1.94
CA MET A 362 34.98 20.09 1.51
C MET A 362 36.50 20.14 1.26
N LYS A 363 37.01 21.27 0.74
CA LYS A 363 38.45 21.49 0.52
C LYS A 363 39.25 21.36 1.81
N HIS A 364 38.72 21.83 2.93
CA HIS A 364 39.34 21.69 4.24
C HIS A 364 39.46 20.21 4.64
N ILE A 365 38.37 19.45 4.54
CA ILE A 365 38.36 18.02 4.86
C ILE A 365 39.29 17.22 3.94
N HIS A 366 39.32 17.53 2.64
CA HIS A 366 40.28 16.93 1.70
C HIS A 366 41.72 17.16 2.17
N ARG A 367 42.08 18.40 2.51
CA ARG A 367 43.42 18.74 3.00
C ARG A 367 43.76 18.01 4.29
N LEU A 368 42.82 17.96 5.23
CA LEU A 368 42.96 17.26 6.51
C LEU A 368 43.27 15.78 6.30
N ILE A 369 42.53 15.11 5.41
CA ILE A 369 42.76 13.70 5.09
C ILE A 369 44.14 13.50 4.45
N VAL A 370 44.48 14.24 3.39
CA VAL A 370 45.75 14.00 2.65
C VAL A 370 47.01 14.39 3.42
N THR A 371 46.89 15.28 4.40
CA THR A 371 47.99 15.67 5.30
C THR A 371 48.04 14.85 6.59
N SER A 372 47.04 14.00 6.84
CA SER A 372 47.05 13.09 7.99
C SER A 372 48.26 12.15 7.93
N GLN A 373 48.71 11.67 9.09
CA GLN A 373 49.75 10.64 9.14
C GLN A 373 49.24 9.35 8.49
N THR A 374 47.99 8.97 8.79
CA THR A 374 47.35 7.76 8.26
C THR A 374 47.36 7.69 6.74
N TYR A 375 47.03 8.79 6.05
CA TYR A 375 47.04 8.84 4.58
C TYR A 375 48.47 8.80 3.99
N ARG A 376 49.46 9.31 4.74
CA ARG A 376 50.86 9.35 4.32
C ARG A 376 51.66 8.09 4.71
N LEU A 377 51.02 7.10 5.32
CA LEU A 377 51.67 5.82 5.62
C LEU A 377 51.99 5.11 4.31
N SER A 378 53.26 4.77 4.12
CA SER A 378 53.72 3.92 3.02
C SER A 378 53.65 2.45 3.43
N SER A 379 52.96 1.62 2.67
CA SER A 379 53.09 0.16 2.77
C SER A 379 54.19 -0.33 1.82
N SER A 380 55.19 -1.03 2.34
CA SER A 380 56.17 -1.76 1.54
C SER A 380 55.90 -3.25 1.62
N SER A 381 55.94 -3.95 0.48
CA SER A 381 55.89 -5.42 0.42
C SER A 381 57.28 -6.06 0.58
N ALA A 382 58.35 -5.26 0.69
CA ALA A 382 59.71 -5.77 0.86
C ALA A 382 59.84 -6.47 2.23
N GLY A 383 59.88 -7.81 2.22
CA GLY A 383 59.97 -8.65 3.42
C GLY A 383 58.62 -9.14 3.98
N ALA A 384 57.50 -8.93 3.28
CA ALA A 384 56.20 -9.45 3.69
C ALA A 384 56.12 -10.99 3.49
N ALA A 385 55.55 -11.71 4.46
CA ALA A 385 55.31 -13.16 4.34
C ALA A 385 54.39 -13.47 3.16
N GLU A 386 54.60 -14.60 2.47
CA GLU A 386 53.85 -15.00 1.26
C GLU A 386 52.32 -14.94 1.46
N ALA A 387 51.82 -15.30 2.64
CA ALA A 387 50.40 -15.24 2.97
C ALA A 387 49.81 -13.80 2.95
N THR A 388 50.63 -12.77 3.22
CA THR A 388 50.21 -11.35 3.21
C THR A 388 50.20 -10.79 1.79
N VAL A 389 51.11 -11.26 0.94
CA VAL A 389 51.16 -10.90 -0.49
C VAL A 389 49.96 -11.49 -1.23
N ALA A 390 49.55 -12.72 -0.90
CA ALA A 390 48.40 -13.39 -1.51
C ALA A 390 47.03 -12.76 -1.16
N ALA A 391 46.93 -12.03 -0.03
CA ALA A 391 45.69 -11.40 0.43
C ALA A 391 45.51 -9.94 -0.04
N ALA A 392 46.53 -9.35 -0.69
CA ALA A 392 46.45 -7.98 -1.20
C ALA A 392 45.72 -7.96 -2.56
N PRO A 393 44.70 -7.09 -2.76
CA PRO A 393 44.05 -6.97 -4.05
C PRO A 393 45.05 -6.38 -5.06
N ILE A 394 45.34 -7.13 -6.11
CA ILE A 394 46.29 -6.78 -7.15
C ILE A 394 45.83 -5.49 -7.85
N LEU A 395 46.48 -4.37 -7.56
CA LEU A 395 46.48 -3.20 -8.45
C LEU A 395 47.51 -3.48 -9.55
N THR A 396 47.09 -4.22 -10.56
CA THR A 396 47.85 -4.44 -11.80
C THR A 396 47.84 -3.13 -12.60
N THR A 397 48.85 -2.29 -12.40
CA THR A 397 49.21 -1.29 -13.42
C THR A 397 50.23 -1.92 -14.35
N ALA A 398 49.75 -2.24 -15.56
CA ALA A 398 50.59 -2.61 -16.68
C ALA A 398 51.64 -1.51 -16.95
N SER A 399 52.91 -1.86 -16.82
CA SER A 399 54.03 -1.13 -17.39
C SER A 399 54.93 -2.14 -18.10
N THR A 400 54.62 -2.39 -19.36
CA THR A 400 55.55 -2.90 -20.35
C THR A 400 55.21 -2.23 -21.68
N GLY A 401 55.78 -1.06 -21.91
CA GLY A 401 55.92 -0.43 -23.22
C GLY A 401 57.37 0.03 -23.32
N GLY A 402 58.14 -0.69 -24.14
CA GLY A 402 59.48 -0.28 -24.58
C GLY A 402 59.43 0.64 -25.78
#